data_AF-A0A932N9H2-F1
#
_entry.id   AF-A0A932N9H2-F1
#
_cell.length_a   1.000
_cell.length_b   1.000
_cell.length_c   1.000
_cell.angle_alpha   90.00
_cell.angle_beta   90.00
_cell.angle_gamma   90.00
#
_symmetry.space_group_name_H-M   'P 1'
#
loop_
_entity.id
_entity.type
_entity.pdbx_description
1 polymer ?
#
loop_
_entity_poly.entity_id
_entity_poly.type
_entity_poly.pdbx_seq_one_letter_code
_entity_poly.pdbx_strand_id
1 'polypeptide(L)'
;MRKIKLISVLVSVALMLNVWPNVATAQDGTPPTIPGLDGSPSKLKKADLQKFVDLAFSEEITVPQAQAFYEQLTSKQKDVVSDLVATKASIPLDEWRQAKELYEQEVVSQLSDTSHVNISESILIAEIWRQPIEPHTGMGAGTVTASSYWADPYCENASPPDPDTDWIFYFSMTYSMNPDGLRWSTSSTQVWLALLTAYGGNLNSYAYYWNSVYVCLGTTGVSAAGGAANVRNNLRLRAP
;
A
#
# COMPACT_ATOMS: atom_id res chain seq x y z
N MET A 1 39.83 19.76 39.91
CA MET A 1 40.05 19.24 38.54
C MET A 1 40.28 17.73 38.62
N ARG A 2 39.24 16.91 38.38
CA ARG A 2 39.30 15.45 38.43
C ARG A 2 39.24 14.89 37.00
N LYS A 3 40.27 14.15 36.60
CA LYS A 3 40.37 13.46 35.30
C LYS A 3 39.63 12.12 35.39
N ILE A 4 38.61 11.94 34.55
CA ILE A 4 37.90 10.67 34.40
C ILE A 4 38.55 9.90 33.25
N LYS A 5 39.02 8.68 33.52
CA LYS A 5 39.55 7.74 32.52
C LYS A 5 38.39 6.95 31.91
N LEU A 6 38.24 6.99 30.58
CA LEU A 6 37.39 6.07 29.84
C LEU A 6 38.04 4.67 29.82
N ILE A 7 37.28 3.66 30.25
CA ILE A 7 37.60 2.24 30.04
C ILE A 7 36.66 1.74 28.94
N SER A 8 37.27 1.31 27.83
CA SER A 8 36.60 0.64 26.72
C SER A 8 36.27 -0.80 27.12
N VAL A 9 35.01 -1.18 27.00
CA VAL A 9 34.55 -2.57 27.20
C VAL A 9 34.03 -3.07 25.85
N LEU A 10 34.83 -3.91 25.21
CA LEU A 10 34.45 -4.73 24.06
C LEU A 10 33.63 -5.92 24.58
N VAL A 11 32.34 -5.97 24.24
CA VAL A 11 31.50 -7.15 24.45
C VAL A 11 31.39 -7.88 23.12
N SER A 12 32.06 -9.03 23.02
CA SER A 12 31.90 -9.98 21.93
C SER A 12 30.64 -10.82 22.18
N VAL A 13 29.59 -10.59 21.40
CA VAL A 13 28.41 -11.47 21.37
C VAL A 13 28.59 -12.46 20.23
N ALA A 14 28.88 -13.71 20.59
CA ALA A 14 28.77 -14.87 19.69
C ALA A 14 27.55 -15.67 20.13
N LEU A 15 26.51 -15.75 19.28
CA LEU A 15 25.36 -16.62 19.50
C LEU A 15 24.86 -17.21 18.17
N MET A 16 25.32 -18.44 17.94
CA MET A 16 24.62 -19.62 17.42
C MET A 16 23.38 -19.37 16.54
N LEU A 17 23.58 -19.40 15.22
CA LEU A 17 22.51 -19.57 14.23
C LEU A 17 22.04 -21.03 14.24
N ASN A 18 20.87 -21.28 14.83
CA ASN A 18 20.08 -22.48 14.55
C ASN A 18 19.42 -22.30 13.18
N VAL A 19 20.07 -22.82 12.14
CA VAL A 19 19.50 -22.91 10.79
C VAL A 19 18.50 -24.06 10.77
N TRP A 20 17.22 -23.74 10.92
CA TRP A 20 16.15 -24.66 10.50
C TRP A 20 16.10 -24.65 8.97
N PRO A 21 15.99 -25.81 8.30
CA PRO A 21 15.78 -25.85 6.87
C PRO A 21 14.34 -25.40 6.58
N ASN A 22 14.16 -24.11 6.34
CA ASN A 22 13.02 -23.66 5.57
C ASN A 22 13.15 -24.32 4.19
N VAL A 23 12.29 -25.27 3.91
CA VAL A 23 12.02 -25.74 2.55
C VAL A 23 11.34 -24.58 1.83
N ALA A 24 12.15 -23.59 1.44
CA ALA A 24 11.79 -22.68 0.38
C ALA A 24 11.80 -23.52 -0.88
N THR A 25 10.61 -23.92 -1.35
CA THR A 25 10.45 -24.33 -2.74
C THR A 25 10.92 -23.17 -3.59
N ALA A 26 12.15 -23.26 -4.09
CA ALA A 26 12.69 -22.36 -5.09
C ALA A 26 11.75 -22.46 -6.30
N GLN A 27 10.86 -21.47 -6.45
CA GLN A 27 10.24 -21.23 -7.74
C GLN A 27 11.37 -20.98 -8.72
N ASP A 28 11.41 -21.81 -9.76
CA ASP A 28 12.33 -21.70 -10.88
C ASP A 28 12.41 -20.23 -11.32
N GLY A 29 13.60 -19.63 -11.21
CA GLY A 29 13.84 -18.19 -11.07
C GLY A 29 13.53 -17.31 -12.29
N THR A 30 12.62 -17.73 -13.16
CA THR A 30 12.13 -16.93 -14.29
C THR A 30 10.98 -16.04 -13.79
N PRO A 31 11.09 -14.71 -13.90
CA PRO A 31 9.99 -13.80 -13.60
C PRO A 31 8.74 -14.22 -14.39
N PRO A 32 7.55 -14.19 -13.78
CA PRO A 32 6.35 -14.62 -14.46
C PRO A 32 6.04 -13.66 -15.62
N THR A 33 5.94 -14.22 -16.84
CA THR A 33 5.73 -13.45 -18.07
C THR A 33 4.26 -13.10 -18.29
N ILE A 34 3.99 -11.96 -18.92
CA ILE A 34 2.64 -11.58 -19.36
C ILE A 34 2.46 -11.93 -20.84
N PRO A 35 1.44 -12.72 -21.21
CA PRO A 35 1.23 -13.16 -22.59
C PRO A 35 1.19 -12.01 -23.61
N GLY A 36 2.17 -12.01 -24.52
CA GLY A 36 2.27 -11.03 -25.60
C GLY A 36 2.65 -9.62 -25.13
N LEU A 37 3.46 -9.53 -24.07
CA LEU A 37 4.17 -8.33 -23.63
C LEU A 37 5.66 -8.64 -23.40
N ASP A 38 6.27 -9.42 -24.31
CA ASP A 38 7.62 -9.99 -24.17
C ASP A 38 8.74 -9.02 -24.63
N GLY A 39 8.47 -7.71 -24.61
CA GLY A 39 9.39 -6.68 -25.08
C GLY A 39 10.29 -6.13 -23.98
N SER A 40 11.51 -5.68 -24.34
CA SER A 40 12.30 -4.82 -23.46
C SER A 40 11.48 -3.60 -23.04
N PRO A 41 11.50 -3.16 -21.76
CA PRO A 41 10.74 -2.01 -21.29
C PRO A 41 10.95 -0.77 -22.17
N SER A 42 12.19 -0.53 -22.61
CA SER A 42 12.55 0.58 -23.51
C SER A 42 11.84 0.61 -24.87
N LYS A 43 11.25 -0.52 -25.29
CA LYS A 43 10.55 -0.67 -26.58
C LYS A 43 9.03 -0.70 -26.45
N LEU A 44 8.50 -0.72 -25.23
CA LEU A 44 7.06 -0.75 -25.00
C LEU A 44 6.42 0.56 -25.48
N LYS A 45 5.39 0.42 -26.30
CA LYS A 45 4.57 1.52 -26.80
C LYS A 45 3.37 1.71 -25.89
N LYS A 46 2.66 2.84 -26.03
CA LYS A 46 1.41 3.11 -25.30
C LYS A 46 0.38 1.99 -25.46
N ALA A 47 0.29 1.36 -26.63
CA ALA A 47 -0.62 0.24 -26.87
C ALA A 47 -0.29 -1.00 -26.02
N ASP A 48 1.00 -1.26 -25.76
CA ASP A 48 1.44 -2.36 -24.91
C ASP A 48 1.06 -2.09 -23.44
N LEU A 49 1.23 -0.84 -22.99
CA LEU A 49 0.82 -0.39 -21.66
C LEU A 49 -0.71 -0.42 -21.48
N GLN A 50 -1.46 -0.09 -22.53
CA GLN A 50 -2.92 -0.22 -22.54
C GLN A 50 -3.34 -1.68 -22.40
N LYS A 51 -2.73 -2.59 -23.17
CA LYS A 51 -2.99 -4.02 -23.06
C LYS A 51 -2.69 -4.54 -21.64
N PHE A 52 -1.61 -4.07 -21.02
CA PHE A 52 -1.30 -4.39 -19.62
C PHE A 52 -2.43 -3.97 -18.66
N VAL A 53 -2.91 -2.73 -18.77
CA VAL A 53 -4.03 -2.22 -17.95
C VAL A 53 -5.31 -3.01 -18.23
N ASP A 54 -5.59 -3.34 -19.49
CA ASP A 54 -6.77 -4.12 -19.86
C ASP A 54 -6.76 -5.51 -19.22
N LEU A 55 -5.63 -6.22 -19.28
CA LEU A 55 -5.45 -7.53 -18.65
C LEU A 55 -5.58 -7.45 -17.12
N ALA A 56 -5.08 -6.38 -16.50
CA ALA A 56 -5.22 -6.15 -15.07
C ALA A 56 -6.69 -5.96 -14.68
N PHE A 57 -7.45 -5.16 -15.44
CA PHE A 57 -8.86 -4.88 -15.17
C PHE A 57 -9.80 -6.05 -15.50
N SER A 58 -9.42 -6.93 -16.43
CA SER A 58 -10.16 -8.18 -16.70
C SER A 58 -9.70 -9.36 -15.84
N GLU A 59 -8.75 -9.14 -14.91
CA GLU A 59 -8.18 -10.18 -14.04
C GLU A 59 -7.58 -11.37 -14.82
N GLU A 60 -7.11 -11.13 -16.05
CA GLU A 60 -6.48 -12.13 -16.93
C GLU A 60 -5.00 -12.37 -16.61
N ILE A 61 -4.42 -11.53 -15.75
CA ILE A 61 -3.08 -11.69 -15.19
C ILE A 61 -3.16 -11.68 -13.67
N THR A 62 -2.23 -12.37 -13.03
CA THR A 62 -2.11 -12.42 -11.57
C THR A 62 -1.35 -11.21 -11.03
N VAL A 63 -1.55 -10.88 -9.75
CA VAL A 63 -0.79 -9.81 -9.07
C VAL A 63 0.73 -9.99 -9.20
N PRO A 64 1.33 -11.19 -8.99
CA PRO A 64 2.77 -11.38 -9.22
C PRO A 64 3.23 -11.11 -10.66
N GLN A 65 2.43 -11.50 -11.66
CA GLN A 65 2.71 -11.17 -13.07
C GLN A 65 2.68 -9.66 -13.29
N ALA A 66 1.64 -8.99 -12.78
CA ALA A 66 1.48 -7.56 -12.95
C ALA A 66 2.60 -6.76 -12.28
N GLN A 67 3.00 -7.17 -11.08
CA GLN A 67 4.11 -6.59 -10.36
C GLN A 67 5.44 -6.76 -11.11
N ALA A 68 5.77 -7.99 -11.52
CA ALA A 68 7.01 -8.28 -12.22
C ALA A 68 7.13 -7.45 -13.51
N PHE A 69 6.02 -7.22 -14.21
CA PHE A 69 6.00 -6.35 -15.39
C PHE A 69 6.13 -4.87 -15.02
N TYR A 70 5.35 -4.39 -14.04
CA TYR A 70 5.32 -2.98 -13.64
C TYR A 70 6.67 -2.50 -13.09
N GLU A 71 7.39 -3.34 -12.35
CA GLU A 71 8.71 -3.02 -11.79
C GLU A 71 9.76 -2.75 -12.88
N GLN A 72 9.61 -3.34 -14.06
CA GLN A 72 10.51 -3.12 -15.20
C GLN A 72 10.21 -1.81 -15.95
N LEU A 73 9.06 -1.18 -15.71
CA LEU A 73 8.69 0.05 -16.37
C LEU A 73 9.55 1.23 -15.90
N THR A 74 9.91 2.09 -16.84
CA THR A 74 10.51 3.40 -16.52
C THR A 74 9.50 4.31 -15.81
N SER A 75 9.98 5.34 -15.09
CA SER A 75 9.09 6.30 -14.42
C SER A 75 8.03 6.89 -15.37
N LYS A 76 8.46 7.34 -16.56
CA LYS A 76 7.55 7.87 -17.59
C LYS A 76 6.49 6.86 -18.05
N GLN A 77 6.81 5.57 -18.06
CA GLN A 77 5.85 4.53 -18.43
C GLN A 77 4.87 4.25 -17.30
N LYS A 78 5.32 4.32 -16.04
CA LYS A 78 4.43 4.24 -14.86
C LYS A 78 3.44 5.39 -14.83
N ASP A 79 3.86 6.61 -15.19
CA ASP A 79 2.96 7.76 -15.35
C ASP A 79 1.89 7.51 -16.43
N VAL A 80 2.30 6.96 -17.58
CA VAL A 80 1.36 6.58 -18.64
C VAL A 80 0.40 5.49 -18.16
N VAL A 81 0.88 4.46 -17.45
CA VAL A 81 0.00 3.42 -16.87
C VAL A 81 -0.99 4.02 -15.89
N SER A 82 -0.55 4.95 -15.03
CA SER A 82 -1.41 5.69 -14.10
C SER A 82 -2.55 6.44 -14.84
N ASP A 83 -2.23 7.19 -15.90
CA ASP A 83 -3.26 7.87 -16.72
C ASP A 83 -4.22 6.86 -17.41
N LEU A 84 -3.70 5.70 -17.84
CA LEU A 84 -4.50 4.66 -18.47
C LEU A 84 -5.44 3.96 -17.49
N VAL A 85 -5.03 3.77 -16.22
CA VAL A 85 -5.89 3.27 -15.13
C VAL A 85 -7.08 4.20 -14.92
N ALA A 86 -6.84 5.51 -14.81
CA ALA A 86 -7.90 6.52 -14.67
C ALA A 86 -8.85 6.49 -15.87
N THR A 87 -8.31 6.49 -17.08
CA THR A 87 -9.10 6.40 -18.31
C THR A 87 -9.95 5.13 -18.35
N LYS A 88 -9.38 3.98 -17.97
CA LYS A 88 -10.08 2.69 -17.93
C LYS A 88 -11.22 2.68 -16.91
N ALA A 89 -11.02 3.35 -15.78
CA ALA A 89 -12.01 3.53 -14.74
C ALA A 89 -13.04 4.64 -15.03
N SER A 90 -12.95 5.31 -16.19
CA SER A 90 -13.79 6.47 -16.55
C SER A 90 -13.66 7.66 -15.58
N ILE A 91 -12.47 7.84 -14.99
CA ILE A 91 -12.13 8.97 -14.11
C ILE A 91 -11.47 10.06 -14.96
N PRO A 92 -11.90 11.34 -14.86
CA PRO A 92 -11.22 12.47 -15.48
C PRO A 92 -9.75 12.55 -15.07
N LEU A 93 -8.84 12.81 -16.03
CA LEU A 93 -7.39 12.79 -15.76
C LEU A 93 -6.94 13.92 -14.82
N ASP A 94 -7.62 15.06 -14.85
CA ASP A 94 -7.41 16.18 -13.93
C ASP A 94 -7.79 15.79 -12.50
N GLU A 95 -8.96 15.18 -12.30
CA GLU A 95 -9.40 14.64 -11.01
C GLU A 95 -8.42 13.58 -10.49
N TRP A 96 -8.00 12.63 -11.34
CA TRP A 96 -7.05 11.59 -10.97
C TRP A 96 -5.69 12.16 -10.51
N ARG A 97 -5.16 13.12 -11.25
CA ARG A 97 -3.85 13.74 -10.93
C ARG A 97 -3.94 14.60 -9.68
N GLN A 98 -5.05 15.33 -9.50
CA GLN A 98 -5.31 16.09 -8.29
C GLN A 98 -5.35 15.18 -7.05
N ALA A 99 -6.10 14.07 -7.11
CA ALA A 99 -6.18 13.12 -6.00
C ALA A 99 -4.79 12.55 -5.61
N LYS A 100 -3.95 12.24 -6.60
CA LYS A 100 -2.58 11.80 -6.35
C LYS A 100 -1.72 12.86 -5.70
N GLU A 101 -1.81 14.10 -6.19
CA GLU A 101 -1.04 15.23 -5.65
C GLU A 101 -1.43 15.52 -4.19
N LEU A 102 -2.73 15.49 -3.87
CA LEU A 102 -3.23 15.65 -2.50
C LEU A 102 -2.70 14.54 -1.58
N TYR A 103 -2.75 13.28 -2.03
CA TYR A 103 -2.19 12.17 -1.28
C TYR A 103 -0.67 12.31 -1.06
N GLU A 104 0.10 12.71 -2.08
CA GLU A 104 1.53 12.94 -1.95
C GLU A 104 1.84 14.06 -0.93
N GLN A 105 1.05 15.14 -0.93
CA GLN A 105 1.16 16.21 0.06
C GLN A 105 0.84 15.72 1.47
N GLU A 106 -0.18 14.89 1.63
CA GLU A 106 -0.56 14.29 2.92
C GLU A 106 0.58 13.43 3.47
N VAL A 107 1.15 12.53 2.66
CA VAL A 107 2.27 11.67 3.07
C VAL A 107 3.47 12.51 3.49
N VAL A 108 3.81 13.56 2.74
CA VAL A 108 4.91 14.47 3.09
C VAL A 108 4.63 15.20 4.42
N SER A 109 3.39 15.65 4.62
CA SER A 109 2.96 16.29 5.87
C SER A 109 3.11 15.34 7.06
N GLN A 110 2.59 14.11 6.96
CA GLN A 110 2.69 13.10 8.01
C GLN A 110 4.15 12.74 8.36
N LEU A 111 5.03 12.65 7.36
CA LEU A 111 6.47 12.41 7.58
C LEU A 111 7.16 13.60 8.27
N SER A 112 6.69 14.82 8.03
CA SER A 112 7.23 16.04 8.66
C SER A 112 6.73 16.25 10.08
N ASP A 113 5.52 15.77 10.41
CA ASP A 113 4.86 15.96 11.70
C ASP A 113 4.97 14.75 12.63
N THR A 114 6.17 14.17 12.73
CA THR A 114 6.50 13.13 13.72
C THR A 114 6.35 13.55 15.20
N SER A 115 5.77 14.71 15.49
CA SER A 115 5.74 15.33 16.82
C SER A 115 4.36 15.49 17.46
N HIS A 116 3.23 15.33 16.75
CA HIS A 116 1.93 15.64 17.35
C HIS A 116 0.85 14.60 17.04
N VAL A 117 0.59 13.73 18.01
CA VAL A 117 -0.72 13.05 18.14
C VAL A 117 -1.75 14.16 18.30
N ASN A 118 -2.49 14.45 17.23
CA ASN A 118 -3.55 15.45 17.26
C ASN A 118 -4.71 14.90 18.09
N ILE A 119 -4.82 15.37 19.33
CA ILE A 119 -5.93 15.05 20.23
C ILE A 119 -7.11 15.91 19.78
N SER A 120 -7.90 15.45 18.80
CA SER A 120 -9.11 16.17 18.41
C SER A 120 -10.15 16.12 19.54
N GLU A 121 -10.76 17.28 19.84
CA GLU A 121 -11.62 17.52 21.01
C GLU A 121 -13.02 16.88 20.95
N SER A 122 -13.23 15.86 20.13
CA SER A 122 -14.51 15.16 20.00
C SER A 122 -14.36 13.68 20.30
N ILE A 123 -14.57 13.32 21.58
CA ILE A 123 -14.77 11.95 22.11
C ILE A 123 -13.50 11.07 22.10
N LEU A 124 -12.58 11.35 23.04
CA LEU A 124 -11.80 10.41 23.88
C LEU A 124 -11.31 9.06 23.30
N ILE A 125 -10.90 8.98 22.04
CA ILE A 125 -9.98 7.92 21.61
C ILE A 125 -8.93 8.54 20.69
N ALA A 126 -7.81 8.96 21.28
CA ALA A 126 -6.66 9.35 20.50
C ALA A 126 -6.17 8.14 19.68
N GLU A 127 -5.79 8.39 18.43
CA GLU A 127 -5.11 7.40 17.60
C GLU A 127 -3.85 6.94 18.34
N ILE A 128 -3.73 5.64 18.57
CA ILE A 128 -2.55 5.07 19.21
C ILE A 128 -1.43 4.81 18.19
N TRP A 129 -1.78 4.89 16.90
CA TRP A 129 -0.88 4.66 15.78
C TRP A 129 -1.47 5.22 14.47
N ARG A 130 -0.62 5.81 13.63
CA ARG A 130 -0.89 6.19 12.23
C ARG A 130 0.40 6.14 11.42
N GLN A 131 0.42 5.34 10.36
CA GLN A 131 1.54 5.23 9.41
C GLN A 131 1.04 4.68 8.06
N PRO A 132 1.79 4.89 6.96
CA PRO A 132 1.53 4.20 5.71
C PRO A 132 1.82 2.69 5.81
N ILE A 133 0.96 1.86 5.20
CA ILE A 133 1.20 0.42 5.02
C ILE A 133 1.71 0.17 3.60
N GLU A 134 2.88 -0.42 3.49
CA GLU A 134 3.51 -0.81 2.22
C GLU A 134 2.89 -2.08 1.60
N PRO A 135 3.01 -2.28 0.27
CA PRO A 135 2.55 -3.50 -0.36
C PRO A 135 3.50 -4.67 -0.04
N HIS A 136 2.96 -5.88 -0.01
CA HIS A 136 3.73 -7.12 0.07
C HIS A 136 3.30 -8.11 -1.00
N THR A 137 4.27 -8.92 -1.43
CA THR A 137 4.07 -9.93 -2.45
C THR A 137 3.58 -11.24 -1.83
N GLY A 138 2.41 -11.69 -2.29
CA GLY A 138 1.88 -13.01 -1.95
C GLY A 138 0.84 -13.01 -0.81
N MET A 139 -0.11 -13.94 -0.94
CA MET A 139 -1.09 -14.23 0.10
C MET A 139 -0.49 -15.25 1.09
N GLY A 140 0.10 -14.74 2.16
CA GLY A 140 0.57 -15.58 3.26
C GLY A 140 -0.56 -16.05 4.18
N ALA A 141 -0.29 -17.11 4.95
CA ALA A 141 -1.11 -17.45 6.10
C ALA A 141 -1.20 -16.25 7.06
N GLY A 142 -2.34 -16.07 7.73
CA GLY A 142 -2.57 -14.98 8.67
C GLY A 142 -2.95 -13.63 8.02
N THR A 143 -3.32 -13.62 6.73
CA THR A 143 -3.96 -12.45 6.12
C THR A 143 -5.39 -12.26 6.62
N VAL A 144 -5.80 -11.02 6.82
CA VAL A 144 -7.14 -10.63 7.28
C VAL A 144 -7.79 -9.74 6.23
N THR A 145 -9.07 -9.99 5.96
CA THR A 145 -9.90 -9.19 5.05
C THR A 145 -10.55 -8.03 5.80
N ALA A 146 -10.87 -6.94 5.11
CA ALA A 146 -11.68 -5.88 5.73
C ALA A 146 -13.05 -6.44 6.15
N SER A 147 -13.39 -6.30 7.43
CA SER A 147 -14.66 -6.77 8.00
C SER A 147 -15.81 -5.89 7.52
N SER A 148 -15.59 -4.57 7.47
CA SER A 148 -16.56 -3.56 7.05
C SER A 148 -15.87 -2.39 6.35
N TYR A 149 -16.66 -1.53 5.72
CA TYR A 149 -16.23 -0.27 5.16
C TYR A 149 -17.36 0.77 5.24
N TRP A 150 -17.02 2.05 5.31
CA TRP A 150 -17.97 3.17 5.27
C TRP A 150 -17.30 4.42 4.71
N ALA A 151 -18.13 5.37 4.29
CA ALA A 151 -17.67 6.67 3.83
C ALA A 151 -17.48 7.59 5.05
N ASP A 152 -16.37 8.32 5.12
CA ASP A 152 -16.02 9.22 6.20
C ASP A 152 -15.27 10.45 5.66
N PRO A 153 -15.81 11.68 5.83
CA PRO A 153 -15.18 12.90 5.35
C PRO A 153 -13.98 13.36 6.20
N TYR A 154 -13.57 12.61 7.22
CA TYR A 154 -12.51 13.01 8.15
C TYR A 154 -11.41 11.96 8.32
N CYS A 155 -11.32 10.92 7.48
CA CYS A 155 -10.40 9.81 7.77
C CYS A 155 -8.91 10.12 7.60
N GLU A 156 -8.59 11.13 6.78
CA GLU A 156 -7.23 11.59 6.50
C GLU A 156 -6.68 12.57 7.55
N ASN A 157 -7.51 13.07 8.48
CA ASN A 157 -7.12 14.14 9.44
C ASN A 157 -6.42 15.34 8.75
N ALA A 158 -6.75 15.61 7.48
CA ALA A 158 -6.14 16.70 6.74
C ALA A 158 -6.51 18.05 7.35
N SER A 159 -5.58 19.00 7.28
CA SER A 159 -5.78 20.38 7.70
C SER A 159 -5.32 21.33 6.58
N PRO A 160 -6.24 22.04 5.90
CA PRO A 160 -7.69 22.01 6.11
C PRO A 160 -8.31 20.64 5.74
N PRO A 161 -9.47 20.29 6.31
CA PRO A 161 -10.18 19.07 5.91
C PRO A 161 -10.47 19.08 4.41
N ASP A 162 -10.17 18.00 3.69
CA ASP A 162 -10.66 17.83 2.32
C ASP A 162 -12.20 17.73 2.37
N PRO A 163 -12.94 18.50 1.55
CA PRO A 163 -14.38 18.35 1.44
C PRO A 163 -14.83 17.01 0.82
N ASP A 164 -13.94 16.22 0.23
CA ASP A 164 -14.31 14.93 -0.33
C ASP A 164 -14.56 13.85 0.74
N THR A 165 -15.35 12.84 0.36
CA THR A 165 -15.70 11.76 1.26
C THR A 165 -14.82 10.58 0.94
N ASP A 166 -13.99 10.18 1.88
CA ASP A 166 -13.11 9.03 1.74
C ASP A 166 -13.73 7.75 2.25
N TRP A 167 -13.07 6.63 1.96
CA TRP A 167 -13.49 5.31 2.42
C TRP A 167 -12.58 4.80 3.52
N ILE A 168 -13.19 4.45 4.65
CA ILE A 168 -12.53 3.67 5.69
C ILE A 168 -12.78 2.18 5.46
N PHE A 169 -11.72 1.39 5.50
CA PHE A 169 -11.74 -0.06 5.52
C PHE A 169 -11.26 -0.56 6.88
N TYR A 170 -12.15 -1.24 7.61
CA TYR A 170 -11.86 -1.73 8.96
C TYR A 170 -11.43 -3.19 8.95
N PHE A 171 -10.31 -3.47 9.59
CA PHE A 171 -9.75 -4.81 9.77
C PHE A 171 -9.74 -5.17 11.25
N SER A 172 -10.52 -6.18 11.61
CA SER A 172 -10.47 -6.78 12.96
C SER A 172 -9.32 -7.77 13.01
N MET A 173 -8.19 -7.38 13.59
CA MET A 173 -6.99 -8.22 13.62
C MET A 173 -6.23 -8.09 14.94
N THR A 174 -5.81 -9.21 15.50
CA THR A 174 -4.89 -9.21 16.65
C THR A 174 -3.46 -9.14 16.11
N TYR A 175 -2.86 -7.95 16.13
CA TYR A 175 -1.45 -7.79 15.77
C TYR A 175 -0.65 -7.40 17.02
N SER A 176 0.47 -8.09 17.26
CA SER A 176 1.28 -7.89 18.45
C SER A 176 2.10 -6.61 18.32
N MET A 177 1.48 -5.46 18.66
CA MET A 177 2.07 -4.16 19.03
C MET A 177 3.09 -3.49 18.10
N ASN A 178 3.58 -4.13 17.03
CA ASN A 178 4.48 -3.52 16.06
C ASN A 178 3.78 -3.35 14.70
N PRO A 179 3.09 -2.21 14.50
CA PRO A 179 2.43 -1.92 13.24
C PRO A 179 3.43 -1.64 12.09
N ASP A 180 4.71 -1.37 12.37
CA ASP A 180 5.74 -1.20 11.33
C ASP A 180 5.89 -2.45 10.45
N GLY A 181 5.49 -3.61 10.98
CA GLY A 181 5.50 -4.88 10.25
C GLY A 181 4.29 -5.08 9.34
N LEU A 182 3.23 -4.29 9.49
CA LEU A 182 1.99 -4.50 8.75
C LEU A 182 2.23 -4.29 7.25
N ARG A 183 1.67 -5.17 6.44
CA ARG A 183 1.74 -5.06 4.98
C ARG A 183 0.38 -5.35 4.36
N TRP A 184 0.08 -4.72 3.23
CA TRP A 184 -1.12 -5.04 2.48
C TRP A 184 -0.81 -5.94 1.28
N SER A 185 -1.79 -6.73 0.91
CA SER A 185 -1.79 -7.54 -0.31
C SER A 185 -3.20 -7.60 -0.87
N THR A 186 -3.35 -8.12 -2.07
CA THR A 186 -4.65 -8.29 -2.71
C THR A 186 -4.62 -9.50 -3.64
N SER A 187 -5.78 -10.12 -3.84
CA SER A 187 -6.00 -11.15 -4.86
C SER A 187 -6.42 -10.59 -6.21
N SER A 188 -6.83 -9.32 -6.26
CA SER A 188 -7.29 -8.63 -7.48
C SER A 188 -6.17 -7.77 -8.06
N THR A 189 -5.84 -8.02 -9.32
CA THR A 189 -4.87 -7.23 -10.08
C THR A 189 -5.39 -5.83 -10.37
N GLN A 190 -6.70 -5.65 -10.58
CA GLN A 190 -7.29 -4.32 -10.70
C GLN A 190 -7.06 -3.51 -9.41
N VAL A 191 -7.39 -4.08 -8.25
CA VAL A 191 -7.18 -3.42 -6.95
C VAL A 191 -5.70 -3.12 -6.74
N TRP A 192 -4.81 -4.08 -7.03
CA TRP A 192 -3.37 -3.88 -6.88
C TRP A 192 -2.88 -2.68 -7.70
N LEU A 193 -3.23 -2.65 -8.99
CA LEU A 193 -2.74 -1.62 -9.90
C LEU A 193 -3.34 -0.25 -9.59
N ALA A 194 -4.63 -0.19 -9.26
CA ALA A 194 -5.30 1.04 -8.87
C ALA A 194 -4.69 1.66 -7.61
N LEU A 195 -4.53 0.87 -6.54
CA LEU A 195 -3.95 1.37 -5.30
C LEU A 195 -2.45 1.72 -5.45
N LEU A 196 -1.71 0.95 -6.24
CA LEU A 196 -0.29 1.25 -6.51
C LEU A 196 -0.12 2.57 -7.27
N THR A 197 -0.99 2.83 -8.25
CA THR A 197 -0.89 4.04 -9.08
C THR A 197 -1.47 5.29 -8.40
N ALA A 198 -2.51 5.12 -7.57
CA ALA A 198 -3.09 6.21 -6.77
C ALA A 198 -2.17 6.62 -5.60
N TYR A 199 -1.64 5.64 -4.86
CA TYR A 199 -1.01 5.89 -3.56
C TYR A 199 0.49 5.50 -3.50
N GLY A 200 1.09 5.16 -4.63
CA GLY A 200 2.47 4.66 -4.67
C GLY A 200 2.67 3.34 -3.93
N GLY A 201 1.59 2.64 -3.59
CA GLY A 201 1.60 1.43 -2.78
C GLY A 201 1.61 1.67 -1.27
N ASN A 202 1.65 2.90 -0.80
CA ASN A 202 1.56 3.21 0.63
C ASN A 202 0.09 3.50 0.96
N LEU A 203 -0.55 2.76 1.85
CA LEU A 203 -1.95 3.03 2.22
C LEU A 203 -2.01 3.76 3.56
N ASN A 204 -2.65 4.93 3.60
CA ASN A 204 -2.83 5.70 4.83
C ASN A 204 -3.65 4.87 5.84
N SER A 205 -3.12 4.69 7.04
CA SER A 205 -3.75 3.81 8.01
C SER A 205 -3.46 4.22 9.44
N TYR A 206 -4.38 3.85 10.31
CA TYR A 206 -4.34 4.20 11.72
C TYR A 206 -5.07 3.16 12.58
N ALA A 207 -4.92 3.29 13.89
CA ALA A 207 -5.58 2.43 14.86
C ALA A 207 -5.98 3.24 16.10
N TYR A 208 -7.19 2.96 16.59
CA TYR A 208 -7.65 3.38 17.91
C TYR A 208 -7.36 2.33 18.99
N TYR A 209 -7.20 1.06 18.59
CA TYR A 209 -6.96 -0.08 19.46
C TYR A 209 -6.03 -1.08 18.79
N TRP A 210 -5.21 -1.79 19.57
CA TRP A 210 -4.23 -2.79 19.10
C TRP A 210 -4.85 -4.03 18.43
N ASN A 211 -6.17 -4.16 18.46
CA ASN A 211 -6.91 -5.25 17.82
C ASN A 211 -7.66 -4.81 16.54
N SER A 212 -7.34 -3.63 16.01
CA SER A 212 -8.00 -3.09 14.82
C SER A 212 -7.05 -2.24 14.00
N VAL A 213 -7.21 -2.29 12.68
CA VAL A 213 -6.56 -1.36 11.74
C VAL A 213 -7.64 -0.74 10.85
N TYR A 214 -7.51 0.56 10.61
CA TYR A 214 -8.35 1.33 9.71
C TYR A 214 -7.47 1.80 8.56
N VAL A 215 -7.89 1.55 7.33
CA VAL A 215 -7.22 2.05 6.12
C VAL A 215 -8.12 3.09 5.48
N CYS A 216 -7.61 4.31 5.32
CA CYS A 216 -8.30 5.45 4.70
C CYS A 216 -7.86 5.56 3.25
N LEU A 217 -8.81 5.53 2.32
CA LEU A 217 -8.55 5.60 0.88
C LEU A 217 -9.50 6.61 0.20
N GLY A 218 -8.89 7.53 -0.55
CA GLY A 218 -9.51 8.41 -1.54
C GLY A 218 -10.64 7.77 -2.35
N THR A 219 -11.79 8.45 -2.49
CA THR A 219 -12.89 7.97 -3.36
C THR A 219 -12.44 7.68 -4.79
N THR A 220 -11.54 8.50 -5.34
CA THR A 220 -11.00 8.35 -6.70
C THR A 220 -10.19 7.06 -6.86
N GLY A 221 -9.29 6.75 -5.92
CA GLY A 221 -8.52 5.51 -5.93
C GLY A 221 -9.39 4.27 -5.71
N VAL A 222 -10.37 4.36 -4.81
CA VAL A 222 -11.36 3.30 -4.58
C VAL A 222 -12.22 3.04 -5.81
N SER A 223 -12.63 4.08 -6.53
CA SER A 223 -13.39 3.97 -7.78
C SER A 223 -12.58 3.28 -8.87
N ALA A 224 -11.29 3.65 -9.03
CA ALA A 224 -10.38 2.98 -9.96
C ALA A 224 -10.20 1.48 -9.64
N ALA A 225 -10.22 1.15 -8.36
CA ALA A 225 -10.15 -0.23 -7.86
C ALA A 225 -11.47 -1.02 -8.01
N GLY A 226 -12.49 -0.49 -8.69
CA GLY A 226 -13.78 -1.16 -8.90
C GLY A 226 -14.79 -0.93 -7.77
N GLY A 227 -14.58 0.09 -6.94
CA GLY A 227 -15.47 0.51 -5.87
C GLY A 227 -15.17 -0.17 -4.52
N ALA A 228 -15.76 0.39 -3.46
CA ALA A 228 -15.45 -0.01 -2.08
C ALA A 228 -15.76 -1.48 -1.78
N ALA A 229 -16.82 -2.06 -2.37
CA ALA A 229 -17.10 -3.48 -2.23
C ALA A 229 -15.99 -4.37 -2.79
N ASN A 230 -15.41 -4.00 -3.95
CA ASN A 230 -14.33 -4.77 -4.57
C ASN A 230 -13.05 -4.67 -3.75
N VAL A 231 -12.71 -3.46 -3.27
CA VAL A 231 -11.58 -3.23 -2.37
C VAL A 231 -11.74 -4.04 -1.09
N ARG A 232 -12.88 -3.96 -0.40
CA ARG A 232 -13.14 -4.73 0.83
C ARG A 232 -13.00 -6.24 0.61
N ASN A 233 -13.49 -6.74 -0.52
CA ASN A 233 -13.46 -8.17 -0.81
C ASN A 233 -12.07 -8.68 -1.19
N ASN A 234 -11.16 -7.83 -1.68
CA ASN A 234 -9.85 -8.27 -2.18
C ASN A 234 -8.66 -7.76 -1.38
N LEU A 235 -8.75 -6.60 -0.73
CA LEU A 235 -7.70 -6.04 0.11
C LEU A 235 -7.52 -6.90 1.36
N ARG A 236 -6.25 -7.17 1.69
CA ARG A 236 -5.83 -7.99 2.82
C ARG A 236 -4.72 -7.28 3.57
N LEU A 237 -4.76 -7.38 4.89
CA LEU A 237 -3.65 -6.98 5.75
C LEU A 237 -3.01 -8.21 6.38
N ARG A 238 -1.69 -8.17 6.56
CA ARG A 238 -0.92 -9.19 7.25
C ARG A 238 0.00 -8.53 8.26
N ALA A 239 0.04 -9.09 9.46
CA ALA A 239 1.13 -8.88 10.40
C ALA A 239 2.16 -10.03 10.21
N PRO A 240 3.47 -9.74 10.31
CA PRO A 240 4.53 -10.73 10.16
C PRO A 240 4.54 -11.76 11.30
#